data_AF-A0A0F5IUH9-F1
#
_entry.id   AF-A0A0F5IUH9-F1
#
_cell.length_a   1.000
_cell.length_b   1.000
_cell.length_c   1.000
_cell.angle_alpha   90.00
_cell.angle_beta   90.00
_cell.angle_gamma   90.00
#
_symmetry.space_group_name_H-M   'P 1'
#
loop_
_entity.id
_entity.type
_entity.pdbx_description
1 polymer ?
#
loop_
_entity_poly.entity_id
_entity_poly.type
_entity_poly.pdbx_seq_one_letter_code
_entity_poly.pdbx_strand_id
1 'polypeptide(L)'
;MRKRILEGIAGFGLLAVLPACNTQKQAVTNDVYEVARQEQTASGDKNKIINPVGQPARSILIPQLQIDAQSVYNRMINYITPDEELAPKIVSQNISVYVDYPAGGVSVNPKYGNNQAELVKLGEHLKPLLQSGDGGITKIRITGYASPDGGTKENERLAGNRSIQFKTYLLKQFNLPDNGLVTVDWVGEDWDGLKELIAKSDKKYSSRVLAIFQLTDDPDSRRKQIRAMDNGAVYKDIEKSFFGRLRRMELTVEAESQILSTDKALLIEQIYNEPEKVSLTDFLRTASLYRPGTDQYREVYELAAYTYPSCAVVQLNAAAAALSQGDKESARYFFNQVGGDQRAYNNLGVLSLMDGDKETATSYFHKSLPQNPRLARENLRIVNE
;
A
#
# COMPACT_ATOMS: atom_id res chain seq x y z
N MET A 1 -25.53 -51.30 35.72
CA MET A 1 -24.88 -52.62 35.58
C MET A 1 -23.57 -52.44 34.82
N ARG A 2 -22.45 -52.93 35.41
CA ARG A 2 -21.17 -53.39 34.81
C ARG A 2 -20.65 -52.60 33.58
N LYS A 3 -19.69 -51.67 33.71
CA LYS A 3 -18.23 -51.88 33.91
C LYS A 3 -17.69 -53.17 33.27
N ARG A 4 -16.89 -53.02 32.20
CA ARG A 4 -15.74 -53.87 31.89
C ARG A 4 -14.48 -53.00 31.90
N ILE A 5 -13.52 -53.53 32.64
CA ILE A 5 -12.16 -53.09 32.92
C ILE A 5 -11.26 -53.89 31.97
N LEU A 6 -10.15 -53.31 31.51
CA LEU A 6 -8.77 -53.83 31.63
C LEU A 6 -7.84 -52.80 30.96
N GLU A 7 -6.99 -52.12 31.74
CA GLU A 7 -5.55 -52.45 31.96
C GLU A 7 -4.69 -52.02 30.76
N GLY A 8 -3.60 -51.28 30.87
CA GLY A 8 -2.86 -50.73 32.00
C GLY A 8 -1.48 -50.25 31.53
N ILE A 9 -0.95 -49.24 32.24
CA ILE A 9 0.48 -49.01 32.56
C ILE A 9 1.43 -48.58 31.43
N ALA A 10 1.88 -47.32 31.47
CA ALA A 10 3.25 -46.96 31.88
C ALA A 10 3.47 -45.45 31.70
N GLY A 11 3.56 -44.72 32.81
CA GLY A 11 4.16 -43.40 32.83
C GLY A 11 5.69 -43.53 32.83
N PHE A 12 6.36 -42.66 32.08
CA PHE A 12 7.75 -42.29 32.36
C PHE A 12 7.92 -40.83 31.99
N GLY A 13 8.29 -40.03 32.99
CA GLY A 13 8.60 -38.62 32.83
C GLY A 13 9.85 -38.44 31.98
N LEU A 14 9.83 -37.46 31.09
CA LEU A 14 11.05 -36.98 30.46
C LEU A 14 11.73 -35.99 31.42
N LEU A 15 12.87 -36.45 31.95
CA LEU A 15 13.89 -35.59 32.53
C LEU A 15 14.32 -34.53 31.50
N ALA A 16 14.22 -33.27 31.91
CA ALA A 16 15.00 -32.19 31.32
C ALA A 16 16.47 -32.36 31.76
N VAL A 17 17.34 -32.71 30.81
CA VAL A 17 18.80 -32.67 31.00
C VAL A 17 19.33 -31.44 30.27
N LEU A 18 19.71 -30.44 31.06
CA LEU A 18 20.60 -29.36 30.63
C LEU A 18 22.04 -29.88 30.58
N PRO A 19 22.85 -29.36 29.66
CA PRO A 19 24.23 -29.04 30.00
C PRO A 19 24.47 -27.55 29.81
N ALA A 20 24.81 -26.89 30.91
CA ALA A 20 25.51 -25.61 30.90
C ALA A 20 27.03 -25.85 30.89
N CYS A 21 27.73 -25.04 30.08
CA CYS A 21 29.07 -24.47 30.25
C CYS A 21 29.77 -24.37 28.89
N ASN A 22 30.55 -23.36 28.54
CA ASN A 22 30.64 -21.93 28.86
C ASN A 22 31.58 -21.35 27.77
N THR A 23 31.30 -20.14 27.29
CA THR A 23 32.21 -19.14 26.70
C THR A 23 33.40 -19.56 25.82
N GLN A 24 33.42 -19.06 24.58
CA GLN A 24 34.38 -18.00 24.22
C GLN A 24 33.92 -17.15 23.03
N LYS A 25 34.20 -15.85 23.17
CA LYS A 25 33.87 -14.72 22.31
C LYS A 25 34.42 -14.87 20.89
N GLN A 26 33.66 -14.41 19.89
CA GLN A 26 34.25 -13.52 18.88
C GLN A 26 33.18 -12.66 18.20
N ALA A 27 33.56 -11.39 18.03
CA ALA A 27 32.72 -10.29 17.66
C ALA A 27 32.55 -10.18 16.14
N VAL A 28 31.40 -9.60 15.81
CA VAL A 28 31.02 -8.95 14.55
C VAL A 28 32.14 -8.05 14.01
N THR A 29 32.43 -8.15 12.71
CA THR A 29 32.51 -6.97 11.81
C THR A 29 32.40 -7.37 10.35
N ASN A 30 31.74 -6.48 9.61
CA ASN A 30 31.44 -6.46 8.19
C ASN A 30 32.67 -6.37 7.28
N ASP A 31 32.36 -6.34 5.98
CA ASP A 31 33.11 -5.75 4.87
C ASP A 31 33.99 -6.69 4.06
N VAL A 32 33.32 -7.37 3.13
CA VAL A 32 33.93 -7.93 1.92
C VAL A 32 33.80 -6.89 0.81
N TYR A 33 34.70 -5.91 0.76
CA TYR A 33 35.09 -5.17 -0.45
C TYR A 33 36.45 -4.49 -0.20
N GLU A 34 37.22 -4.29 -1.28
CA GLU A 34 38.57 -3.69 -1.38
C GLU A 34 39.73 -4.68 -1.18
N VAL A 35 40.27 -5.35 -2.21
CA VAL A 35 40.92 -4.90 -3.46
C VAL A 35 42.19 -4.05 -3.26
N ALA A 36 43.31 -4.68 -3.63
CA ALA A 36 44.61 -4.13 -4.06
C ALA A 36 45.52 -3.58 -2.93
N ARG A 37 46.75 -4.07 -2.76
CA ARG A 37 47.88 -3.84 -3.67
C ARG A 37 49.11 -4.61 -3.16
N GLN A 38 49.93 -5.00 -4.13
CA GLN A 38 51.39 -5.03 -4.12
C GLN A 38 52.10 -5.71 -2.94
N GLU A 39 52.81 -6.80 -3.25
CA GLU A 39 54.23 -6.86 -2.87
C GLU A 39 55.07 -7.41 -4.03
N GLN A 40 55.93 -6.52 -4.53
CA GLN A 40 57.23 -6.87 -5.05
C GLN A 40 58.09 -7.30 -3.87
N THR A 41 58.75 -8.45 -3.95
CA THR A 41 60.10 -8.60 -3.37
C THR A 41 60.99 -9.38 -4.33
N ALA A 42 62.23 -8.92 -4.35
CA ALA A 42 63.24 -9.10 -5.38
C ALA A 42 63.75 -10.54 -5.55
N SER A 43 64.08 -10.88 -6.79
CA SER A 43 65.07 -11.90 -7.12
C SER A 43 66.30 -11.20 -7.73
N GLY A 44 67.48 -11.63 -7.31
CA GLY A 44 68.77 -11.14 -7.74
C GLY A 44 69.14 -11.52 -9.17
N ASP A 45 70.09 -10.75 -9.69
CA ASP A 45 70.69 -10.74 -11.03
C ASP A 45 70.96 -12.11 -11.69
N LYS A 46 70.65 -12.19 -13.00
CA LYS A 46 71.67 -12.19 -14.09
C LYS A 46 71.05 -12.06 -15.49
N ASN A 47 71.84 -11.45 -16.37
CA ASN A 47 71.48 -10.72 -17.59
C ASN A 47 71.41 -11.58 -18.88
N LYS A 48 70.49 -11.17 -19.78
CA LYS A 48 70.45 -11.25 -21.27
C LYS A 48 70.35 -12.61 -21.99
N ILE A 49 69.27 -12.79 -22.77
CA ILE A 49 69.20 -12.69 -24.26
C ILE A 49 67.70 -12.58 -24.69
N ILE A 50 67.46 -11.92 -25.83
CA ILE A 50 66.21 -11.31 -26.32
C ILE A 50 65.34 -12.29 -27.17
N ASN A 51 64.01 -12.18 -27.03
CA ASN A 51 62.88 -12.85 -27.71
C ASN A 51 62.73 -12.46 -29.23
N PRO A 52 61.82 -13.04 -30.08
CA PRO A 52 60.48 -13.51 -29.71
C PRO A 52 59.80 -14.68 -30.51
N VAL A 53 58.61 -15.05 -29.99
CA VAL A 53 57.43 -15.67 -30.61
C VAL A 53 57.32 -17.20 -30.65
N GLY A 54 56.62 -17.71 -29.64
CA GLY A 54 55.89 -18.99 -29.65
C GLY A 54 54.97 -19.03 -28.43
N GLN A 55 53.74 -18.53 -28.54
CA GLN A 55 52.76 -18.62 -27.45
C GLN A 55 52.09 -20.01 -27.47
N PRO A 56 52.16 -20.81 -26.39
CA PRO A 56 51.25 -21.93 -26.21
C PRO A 56 49.90 -21.36 -25.74
N ALA A 57 48.89 -21.42 -26.59
CA ALA A 57 47.52 -21.10 -26.19
C ALA A 57 47.08 -22.13 -25.13
N ARG A 58 46.96 -21.70 -23.87
CA ARG A 58 46.26 -22.47 -22.83
C ARG A 58 44.78 -22.53 -23.23
N SER A 59 44.31 -23.67 -23.70
CA SER A 59 42.87 -23.92 -23.89
C SER A 59 42.21 -23.96 -22.51
N ILE A 60 41.61 -22.84 -22.09
CA ILE A 60 40.71 -22.84 -20.95
C ILE A 60 39.40 -23.47 -21.46
N LEU A 61 39.16 -24.72 -21.07
CA LEU A 61 37.82 -25.31 -21.16
C LEU A 61 36.93 -24.53 -20.21
N ILE A 62 36.12 -23.62 -20.74
CA ILE A 62 35.04 -22.99 -19.99
C ILE A 62 34.02 -24.10 -19.71
N PRO A 63 33.73 -24.46 -18.45
CA PRO A 63 32.66 -25.41 -18.15
C PRO A 63 31.37 -24.85 -18.72
N GLN A 64 30.71 -25.58 -19.63
CA GLN A 64 29.35 -25.22 -20.03
C GLN A 64 28.47 -25.24 -18.77
N LEU A 65 27.94 -24.08 -18.40
CA LEU A 65 26.97 -23.97 -17.33
C LEU A 65 25.74 -24.77 -17.78
N GLN A 66 25.48 -25.92 -17.16
CA GLN A 66 24.21 -26.63 -17.35
C GLN A 66 23.12 -25.80 -16.69
N ILE A 67 22.40 -25.02 -17.50
CA ILE A 67 21.23 -24.27 -17.04
C ILE A 67 20.08 -25.26 -16.94
N ASP A 68 19.51 -25.39 -15.75
CA ASP A 68 18.27 -26.14 -15.52
C ASP A 68 17.17 -25.61 -16.45
N ALA A 69 16.56 -26.48 -17.26
CA ALA A 69 15.51 -26.13 -18.19
C ALA A 69 14.35 -25.42 -17.48
N GLN A 70 14.03 -25.83 -16.24
CA GLN A 70 12.98 -25.19 -15.44
C GLN A 70 13.33 -23.72 -15.12
N SER A 71 14.60 -23.42 -14.84
CA SER A 71 15.07 -22.04 -14.64
C SER A 71 14.96 -21.18 -15.91
N VAL A 72 15.07 -21.79 -17.10
CA VAL A 72 14.77 -21.10 -18.37
C VAL A 72 13.28 -20.81 -18.45
N TYR A 73 12.41 -21.82 -18.27
CA TYR A 73 10.95 -21.64 -18.34
C TYR A 73 10.45 -20.61 -17.33
N ASN A 74 10.97 -20.60 -16.11
CA ASN A 74 10.56 -19.64 -15.08
C ASN A 74 10.80 -18.18 -15.48
N ARG A 75 11.80 -17.90 -16.33
CA ARG A 75 12.03 -16.55 -16.88
C ARG A 75 11.09 -16.19 -18.03
N MET A 76 10.46 -17.19 -18.64
CA MET A 76 9.53 -17.01 -19.77
C MET A 76 8.08 -16.82 -19.30
N ILE A 77 7.74 -17.25 -18.08
CA ILE A 77 6.38 -17.21 -17.51
C ILE A 77 5.98 -15.78 -17.14
N ASN A 78 4.71 -15.46 -17.37
CA ASN A 78 4.07 -14.19 -17.00
C ASN A 78 3.02 -14.42 -15.91
N TYR A 79 3.00 -13.58 -14.87
CA TYR A 79 1.95 -13.56 -13.86
C TYR A 79 1.04 -12.36 -14.08
N ILE A 80 -0.26 -12.54 -13.88
CA ILE A 80 -1.27 -11.49 -14.07
C ILE A 80 -1.40 -10.71 -12.77
N THR A 81 -1.10 -9.42 -12.82
CA THR A 81 -1.44 -8.50 -11.73
C THR A 81 -2.97 -8.34 -11.69
N PRO A 82 -3.63 -8.61 -10.55
CA PRO A 82 -5.08 -8.35 -10.43
C PRO A 82 -5.38 -6.86 -10.66
N ASP A 83 -6.52 -6.57 -11.29
CA ASP A 83 -6.95 -5.20 -11.60
C ASP A 83 -7.13 -4.35 -10.31
N GLU A 84 -7.01 -3.02 -10.41
CA GLU A 84 -7.13 -2.08 -9.27
C GLU A 84 -8.45 -2.22 -8.50
N GLU A 85 -9.53 -2.64 -9.17
CA GLU A 85 -10.82 -2.90 -8.52
C GLU A 85 -10.77 -4.06 -7.51
N LEU A 86 -9.81 -4.96 -7.69
CA LEU A 86 -9.49 -6.10 -6.83
C LEU A 86 -8.35 -5.79 -5.83
N ALA A 87 -7.73 -4.61 -5.91
CA ALA A 87 -6.67 -4.14 -5.01
C ALA A 87 -7.25 -3.54 -3.70
N PRO A 88 -6.44 -3.36 -2.64
CA PRO A 88 -6.90 -2.75 -1.39
C PRO A 88 -7.48 -1.35 -1.64
N LYS A 89 -8.77 -1.15 -1.35
CA LYS A 89 -9.39 0.18 -1.45
C LYS A 89 -8.91 1.04 -0.28
N ILE A 90 -8.46 2.27 -0.53
CA ILE A 90 -8.24 3.26 0.55
C ILE A 90 -9.62 3.83 0.88
N VAL A 91 -10.00 3.79 2.15
CA VAL A 91 -11.20 4.45 2.67
C VAL A 91 -10.79 5.74 3.35
N SER A 92 -11.46 6.83 3.00
CA SER A 92 -11.28 8.13 3.63
C SER A 92 -12.45 8.43 4.57
N GLN A 93 -12.15 8.76 5.82
CA GLN A 93 -13.11 9.26 6.77
C GLN A 93 -12.83 10.74 7.09
N ASN A 94 -13.86 11.58 7.00
CA ASN A 94 -13.76 13.00 7.33
C ASN A 94 -14.29 13.27 8.73
N ILE A 95 -13.49 13.96 9.55
CA ILE A 95 -13.85 14.39 10.90
C ILE A 95 -13.69 15.91 10.96
N SER A 96 -14.78 16.64 11.21
CA SER A 96 -14.69 18.08 11.47
C SER A 96 -14.55 18.36 12.97
N VAL A 97 -13.65 19.28 13.31
CA VAL A 97 -13.39 19.74 14.68
C VAL A 97 -13.51 21.26 14.70
N TYR A 98 -14.30 21.79 15.63
CA TYR A 98 -14.48 23.22 15.79
C TYR A 98 -13.62 23.71 16.94
N VAL A 99 -12.60 24.51 16.65
CA VAL A 99 -11.67 25.02 17.68
C VAL A 99 -11.87 26.52 17.83
N ASP A 100 -12.26 26.92 19.03
CA ASP A 100 -12.36 28.30 19.46
C ASP A 100 -10.97 28.87 19.75
N TYR A 101 -10.75 30.10 19.29
CA TYR A 101 -9.53 30.85 19.52
C TYR A 101 -9.87 32.25 20.02
N PRO A 102 -9.06 32.82 20.93
CA PRO A 102 -9.07 34.26 21.17
C PRO A 102 -8.86 35.03 19.86
N ALA A 103 -9.31 36.28 19.80
CA ALA A 103 -9.13 37.14 18.63
C ALA A 103 -7.65 37.19 18.21
N GLY A 104 -7.37 36.90 16.93
CA GLY A 104 -6.00 36.81 16.38
C GLY A 104 -5.16 35.62 16.87
N GLY A 105 -5.68 34.83 17.82
CA GLY A 105 -4.99 33.68 18.40
C GLY A 105 -4.94 32.46 17.47
N VAL A 106 -3.87 31.67 17.61
CA VAL A 106 -3.61 30.48 16.80
C VAL A 106 -3.36 29.21 17.62
N SER A 107 -3.10 29.35 18.92
CA SER A 107 -2.78 28.21 19.80
C SER A 107 -4.03 27.45 20.21
N VAL A 108 -3.99 26.12 20.15
CA VAL A 108 -5.05 25.25 20.64
C VAL A 108 -5.04 25.25 22.16
N ASN A 109 -6.06 25.84 22.78
CA ASN A 109 -6.24 25.83 24.23
C ASN A 109 -7.48 24.99 24.59
N PRO A 110 -7.31 23.78 25.15
CA PRO A 110 -8.43 22.93 25.53
C PRO A 110 -9.41 23.57 26.52
N LYS A 111 -8.99 24.57 27.30
CA LYS A 111 -9.82 25.24 28.31
C LYS A 111 -10.55 26.49 27.79
N TYR A 112 -10.34 26.87 26.53
CA TYR A 112 -10.96 28.05 25.95
C TYR A 112 -12.25 27.69 25.22
N GLY A 113 -13.32 28.47 25.43
CA GLY A 113 -14.60 28.26 24.76
C GLY A 113 -15.13 26.83 24.95
N ASN A 114 -15.59 26.21 23.85
CA ASN A 114 -16.09 24.83 23.83
C ASN A 114 -15.01 23.79 23.47
N ASN A 115 -13.73 24.16 23.45
CA ASN A 115 -12.65 23.30 22.95
C ASN A 115 -12.55 21.96 23.66
N GLN A 116 -12.82 21.90 24.96
CA GLN A 116 -12.74 20.64 25.70
C GLN A 116 -13.70 19.59 25.11
N ALA A 117 -14.94 19.97 24.82
CA ALA A 117 -15.93 19.06 24.27
C ALA A 117 -15.57 18.62 22.84
N GLU A 118 -15.14 19.55 21.99
CA GLU A 118 -14.75 19.29 20.60
C GLU A 118 -13.51 18.39 20.51
N LEU A 119 -12.53 18.59 21.39
CA LEU A 119 -11.32 17.76 21.44
C LEU A 119 -11.58 16.37 22.04
N VAL A 120 -12.52 16.24 22.99
CA VAL A 120 -12.98 14.92 23.48
C VAL A 120 -13.64 14.15 22.35
N LYS A 121 -14.58 14.77 21.63
CA LYS A 121 -15.27 14.18 20.48
C LYS A 121 -14.29 13.76 19.37
N LEU A 122 -13.28 14.59 19.09
CA LEU A 122 -12.19 14.23 18.20
C LEU A 122 -11.46 12.96 18.68
N GLY A 123 -11.13 12.90 19.97
CA GLY A 123 -10.48 11.73 20.56
C GLY A 123 -11.34 10.46 20.45
N GLU A 124 -12.65 10.56 20.65
CA GLU A 124 -13.59 9.44 20.52
C GLU A 124 -13.63 8.88 19.09
N HIS A 125 -13.51 9.72 18.07
CA HIS A 125 -13.47 9.28 16.68
C HIS A 125 -12.08 8.84 16.20
N LEU A 126 -11.02 9.53 16.63
CA LEU A 126 -9.67 9.30 16.11
C LEU A 126 -8.94 8.15 16.81
N LYS A 127 -9.15 7.94 18.13
CA LYS A 127 -8.46 6.86 18.87
C LYS A 127 -8.75 5.47 18.30
N PRO A 128 -10.00 5.09 17.98
CA PRO A 128 -10.28 3.77 17.40
C PRO A 128 -9.53 3.54 16.09
N LEU A 129 -9.40 4.59 15.26
CA LEU A 129 -8.66 4.54 13.99
C LEU A 129 -7.15 4.40 14.21
N LEU A 130 -6.62 4.98 15.28
CA LEU A 130 -5.19 4.90 15.63
C LEU A 130 -4.81 3.58 16.31
N GLN A 131 -5.76 2.94 17.00
CA GLN A 131 -5.53 1.73 17.78
C GLN A 131 -5.84 0.44 17.01
N SER A 132 -6.45 0.53 15.82
CA SER A 132 -6.62 -0.63 14.95
C SER A 132 -5.25 -1.13 14.48
N GLY A 133 -4.80 -2.25 15.03
CA GLY A 133 -3.46 -2.82 14.79
C GLY A 133 -3.18 -3.28 13.36
N ASP A 134 -4.19 -3.40 12.50
CA ASP A 134 -4.10 -4.23 11.29
C ASP A 134 -4.57 -3.54 9.98
N GLY A 135 -4.31 -2.24 9.86
CA GLY A 135 -4.57 -1.47 8.62
C GLY A 135 -4.16 -0.01 8.76
N GLY A 136 -2.99 0.21 9.37
CA GLY A 136 -2.56 1.48 9.95
C GLY A 136 -2.89 2.68 9.09
N ILE A 137 -3.43 3.72 9.72
CA ILE A 137 -3.69 5.02 9.09
C ILE A 137 -2.49 5.38 8.21
N THR A 138 -2.72 5.52 6.92
CA THR A 138 -1.66 5.84 5.95
C THR A 138 -1.43 7.33 5.90
N LYS A 139 -2.48 8.13 6.15
CA LYS A 139 -2.40 9.59 6.17
C LYS A 139 -3.49 10.24 7.01
N ILE A 140 -3.14 11.31 7.72
CA ILE A 140 -4.07 12.25 8.33
C ILE A 140 -3.80 13.62 7.71
N ARG A 141 -4.76 14.16 6.99
CA ARG A 141 -4.67 15.50 6.42
C ARG A 141 -5.53 16.45 7.23
N ILE A 142 -4.93 17.51 7.76
CA ILE A 142 -5.64 18.60 8.42
C ILE A 142 -5.84 19.70 7.38
N THR A 143 -7.08 20.14 7.20
CA THR A 143 -7.41 21.31 6.39
C THR A 143 -8.06 22.37 7.26
N GLY A 144 -7.41 23.52 7.39
CA GLY A 144 -7.91 24.62 8.19
C GLY A 144 -8.78 25.62 7.44
N TYR A 145 -9.80 26.09 8.14
CA TYR A 145 -10.76 27.07 7.67
C TYR A 145 -10.90 28.22 8.67
N ALA A 146 -11.09 29.42 8.13
CA ALA A 146 -11.37 30.65 8.86
C ALA A 146 -12.76 31.18 8.44
N SER A 147 -13.42 31.83 9.38
CA SER A 147 -14.57 32.67 9.07
C SER A 147 -14.15 33.86 8.20
N PRO A 148 -15.02 34.38 7.31
CA PRO A 148 -14.75 35.58 6.52
C PRO A 148 -14.98 36.87 7.32
N ASP A 149 -14.42 36.97 8.53
CA ASP A 149 -14.57 38.11 9.45
C ASP A 149 -13.42 39.13 9.36
N GLY A 150 -12.20 38.66 9.06
CA GLY A 150 -11.04 39.49 8.72
C GLY A 150 -10.91 39.83 7.24
N GLY A 151 -9.78 40.43 6.85
CA GLY A 151 -9.40 40.54 5.43
C GLY A 151 -8.80 39.22 4.92
N THR A 152 -8.89 38.96 3.61
CA THR A 152 -8.52 37.68 3.00
C THR A 152 -7.12 37.20 3.44
N LYS A 153 -6.11 38.08 3.35
CA LYS A 153 -4.73 37.77 3.75
C LYS A 153 -4.58 37.37 5.22
N GLU A 154 -5.34 38.00 6.11
CA GLU A 154 -5.26 37.71 7.53
C GLU A 154 -5.99 36.41 7.88
N ASN A 155 -7.13 36.16 7.24
CA ASN A 155 -7.87 34.90 7.42
C ASN A 155 -7.09 33.70 6.86
N GLU A 156 -6.41 33.87 5.72
CA GLU A 156 -5.45 32.92 5.17
C GLU A 156 -4.34 32.59 6.18
N ARG A 157 -3.69 33.65 6.71
CA ARG A 157 -2.64 33.53 7.73
C ARG A 157 -3.14 32.80 8.97
N LEU A 158 -4.36 33.10 9.44
CA LEU A 158 -4.95 32.47 10.61
C LEU A 158 -5.29 31.00 10.36
N ALA A 159 -5.90 30.66 9.23
CA ALA A 159 -6.24 29.27 8.87
C ALA A 159 -4.98 28.39 8.81
N GLY A 160 -3.93 28.85 8.12
CA GLY A 160 -2.66 28.12 8.02
C GLY A 160 -1.98 27.94 9.38
N ASN A 161 -1.80 29.03 10.15
CA ASN A 161 -1.12 28.95 11.44
C ASN A 161 -1.91 28.12 12.47
N ARG A 162 -3.25 28.20 12.48
CA ARG A 162 -4.09 27.37 13.34
C ARG A 162 -3.96 25.89 12.98
N SER A 163 -3.90 25.56 11.69
CA SER A 163 -3.70 24.17 11.23
C SER A 163 -2.36 23.61 11.67
N ILE A 164 -1.29 24.42 11.59
CA ILE A 164 0.05 24.03 12.06
C ILE A 164 0.03 23.78 13.58
N GLN A 165 -0.54 24.70 14.37
CA GLN A 165 -0.64 24.53 15.82
C GLN A 165 -1.53 23.33 16.20
N PHE A 166 -2.58 23.07 15.41
CA PHE A 166 -3.44 21.92 15.59
C PHE A 166 -2.72 20.60 15.26
N LYS A 167 -1.87 20.56 14.21
CA LYS A 167 -0.95 19.43 13.97
C LYS A 167 -0.07 19.19 15.19
N THR A 168 0.58 20.22 15.73
CA THR A 168 1.43 20.09 16.92
C THR A 168 0.66 19.54 18.12
N TYR A 169 -0.57 19.99 18.32
CA TYR A 169 -1.46 19.46 19.34
C TYR A 169 -1.76 17.96 19.11
N LEU A 170 -2.16 17.56 17.90
CA LEU A 170 -2.47 16.17 17.57
C LEU A 170 -1.28 15.23 17.80
N LEU A 171 -0.11 15.62 17.28
CA LEU A 171 1.12 14.81 17.42
C LEU A 171 1.42 14.54 18.89
N LYS A 172 1.31 15.56 19.74
CA LYS A 172 1.54 15.44 21.18
C LYS A 172 0.45 14.66 21.90
N GLN A 173 -0.82 14.95 21.60
CA GLN A 173 -1.98 14.37 22.29
C GLN A 173 -2.13 12.87 22.03
N PHE A 174 -1.79 12.43 20.82
CA PHE A 174 -1.94 11.04 20.38
C PHE A 174 -0.60 10.31 20.20
N ASN A 175 0.52 10.95 20.58
CA ASN A 175 1.88 10.39 20.47
C ASN A 175 2.22 9.91 19.03
N LEU A 176 1.88 10.72 18.03
CA LEU A 176 2.09 10.39 16.62
C LEU A 176 3.49 10.83 16.16
N PRO A 177 4.13 10.08 15.23
CA PRO A 177 5.41 10.48 14.65
C PRO A 177 5.26 11.69 13.73
N ASP A 178 6.26 12.56 13.71
CA ASP A 178 6.36 13.65 12.72
C ASP A 178 7.18 13.21 11.51
N ASN A 179 6.66 12.24 10.76
CA ASN A 179 7.33 11.62 9.62
C ASN A 179 6.56 11.80 8.30
N GLY A 180 5.60 12.74 8.27
CA GLY A 180 4.71 12.96 7.12
C GLY A 180 3.36 12.23 7.20
N LEU A 181 3.13 11.41 8.24
CA LEU A 181 1.81 10.82 8.52
C LEU A 181 0.71 11.88 8.66
N VAL A 182 1.02 12.97 9.37
CA VAL A 182 0.11 14.11 9.55
C VAL A 182 0.56 15.29 8.69
N THR A 183 -0.25 15.66 7.71
CA THR A 183 -0.02 16.80 6.80
C THR A 183 -0.99 17.94 7.06
N VAL A 184 -0.59 19.15 6.69
CA VAL A 184 -1.38 20.38 6.88
C VAL A 184 -1.60 21.05 5.54
N ASP A 185 -2.86 21.34 5.26
CA ASP A 185 -3.35 22.21 4.19
C ASP A 185 -4.28 23.27 4.81
N TRP A 186 -4.61 24.31 4.06
CA TRP A 186 -5.63 25.29 4.49
C TRP A 186 -6.28 25.94 3.27
N VAL A 187 -7.51 26.42 3.47
CA VAL A 187 -8.30 27.11 2.43
C VAL A 187 -8.36 28.62 2.68
N GLY A 188 -8.13 29.06 3.92
CA GLY A 188 -8.40 30.43 4.32
C GLY A 188 -9.87 30.60 4.66
N GLU A 189 -10.58 31.45 3.93
CA GLU A 189 -11.99 31.76 4.21
C GLU A 189 -12.96 30.69 3.72
N ASP A 190 -13.79 30.13 4.62
CA ASP A 190 -14.81 29.12 4.28
C ASP A 190 -16.07 29.75 3.67
N TRP A 191 -15.92 30.32 2.48
CA TRP A 191 -17.02 30.92 1.74
C TRP A 191 -18.05 29.90 1.27
N ASP A 192 -17.61 28.70 0.91
CA ASP A 192 -18.49 27.61 0.50
C ASP A 192 -19.31 27.09 1.68
N GLY A 193 -18.69 26.91 2.85
CA GLY A 193 -19.38 26.59 4.10
C GLY A 193 -20.38 27.68 4.49
N LEU A 194 -20.03 28.96 4.33
CA LEU A 194 -20.96 30.06 4.59
C LEU A 194 -22.16 30.02 3.64
N LYS A 195 -21.92 29.79 2.35
CA LYS A 195 -22.96 29.66 1.32
C LYS A 195 -23.92 28.51 1.65
N GLU A 196 -23.39 27.36 2.05
CA GLU A 196 -24.19 26.21 2.46
C GLU A 196 -25.03 26.49 3.71
N LEU A 197 -24.44 27.08 4.75
CA LEU A 197 -25.14 27.40 6.00
C LEU A 197 -26.29 28.37 5.76
N ILE A 198 -26.06 29.39 4.93
CA ILE A 198 -27.10 30.37 4.57
C ILE A 198 -28.20 29.71 3.72
N ALA A 199 -27.83 28.88 2.74
CA ALA A 199 -28.80 28.18 1.89
C ALA A 199 -29.70 27.22 2.68
N LYS A 200 -29.16 26.59 3.73
CA LYS A 200 -29.90 25.69 4.63
C LYS A 200 -30.66 26.44 5.74
N SER A 201 -30.52 27.76 5.84
CA SER A 201 -31.17 28.58 6.87
C SER A 201 -32.50 29.17 6.41
N ASP A 202 -33.34 29.55 7.38
CA ASP A 202 -34.61 30.25 7.20
C ASP A 202 -34.47 31.79 7.20
N LYS A 203 -33.24 32.31 7.07
CA LYS A 203 -32.97 33.75 7.16
C LYS A 203 -33.60 34.49 5.98
N LYS A 204 -34.30 35.58 6.28
CA LYS A 204 -34.97 36.42 5.26
C LYS A 204 -34.03 37.00 4.19
N TYR A 205 -32.74 37.15 4.52
CA TYR A 205 -31.73 37.70 3.61
C TYR A 205 -31.03 36.63 2.74
N SER A 206 -31.32 35.33 2.92
CA SER A 206 -30.56 34.25 2.28
C SER A 206 -30.47 34.40 0.76
N SER A 207 -31.59 34.64 0.07
CA SER A 207 -31.60 34.78 -1.39
C SER A 207 -30.71 35.94 -1.88
N ARG A 208 -30.75 37.09 -1.21
CA ARG A 208 -29.92 38.25 -1.56
C ARG A 208 -28.44 37.98 -1.34
N VAL A 209 -28.07 37.30 -0.25
CA VAL A 209 -26.67 36.96 0.02
C VAL A 209 -26.16 35.89 -0.95
N LEU A 210 -26.98 34.88 -1.29
CA LEU A 210 -26.67 33.87 -2.31
C LEU A 210 -26.47 34.48 -3.70
N ALA A 211 -27.19 35.54 -4.04
CA ALA A 211 -26.95 36.27 -5.29
C ALA A 211 -25.57 36.96 -5.31
N ILE A 212 -25.11 37.54 -4.18
CA ILE A 212 -23.75 38.11 -4.09
C ILE A 212 -22.69 37.02 -4.33
N PHE A 213 -22.87 35.82 -3.76
CA PHE A 213 -21.97 34.70 -4.01
C PHE A 213 -21.87 34.31 -5.49
N GLN A 214 -22.96 34.41 -6.25
CA GLN A 214 -22.99 34.06 -7.68
C GLN A 214 -22.40 35.15 -8.58
N LEU A 215 -22.53 36.42 -8.18
CA LEU A 215 -22.18 37.57 -9.01
C LEU A 215 -20.83 38.20 -8.65
N THR A 216 -20.18 37.73 -7.58
CA THR A 216 -18.93 38.32 -7.07
C THR A 216 -17.94 37.24 -6.67
N ASP A 217 -16.91 37.10 -7.50
CA ASP A 217 -15.82 36.15 -7.29
C ASP A 217 -14.83 36.62 -6.22
N ASP A 218 -14.48 37.92 -6.23
CA ASP A 218 -13.51 38.49 -5.29
C ASP A 218 -14.01 38.43 -3.82
N PRO A 219 -13.29 37.74 -2.91
CA PRO A 219 -13.68 37.57 -1.51
C PRO A 219 -13.88 38.88 -0.74
N ASP A 220 -12.97 39.85 -0.91
CA ASP A 220 -13.02 41.12 -0.20
C ASP A 220 -14.21 41.98 -0.67
N SER A 221 -14.49 41.99 -1.98
CA SER A 221 -15.67 42.62 -2.59
C SER A 221 -16.97 41.98 -2.10
N ARG A 222 -17.03 40.65 -2.07
CA ARG A 222 -18.18 39.89 -1.52
C ARG A 222 -18.44 40.29 -0.08
N ARG A 223 -17.41 40.30 0.76
CA ARG A 223 -17.52 40.73 2.17
C ARG A 223 -18.02 42.16 2.28
N LYS A 224 -17.49 43.07 1.47
CA LYS A 224 -17.90 44.48 1.45
C LYS A 224 -19.38 44.64 1.08
N GLN A 225 -19.86 43.91 0.08
CA GLN A 225 -21.27 43.95 -0.32
C GLN A 225 -22.18 43.43 0.79
N ILE A 226 -21.84 42.29 1.42
CA ILE A 226 -22.61 41.74 2.54
C ILE A 226 -22.63 42.72 3.74
N ARG A 227 -21.50 43.38 4.04
CA ARG A 227 -21.42 44.41 5.09
C ARG A 227 -22.28 45.65 4.81
N ALA A 228 -22.49 46.00 3.55
CA ALA A 228 -23.31 47.15 3.17
C ALA A 228 -24.82 46.85 3.26
N MET A 229 -25.23 45.57 3.29
CA MET A 229 -26.64 45.19 3.35
C MET A 229 -27.31 45.63 4.65
N ASP A 230 -28.48 46.25 4.51
CA ASP A 230 -29.37 46.68 5.60
C ASP A 230 -28.61 47.42 6.72
N ASN A 231 -27.74 48.37 6.34
CA ASN A 231 -26.89 49.14 7.25
C ASN A 231 -26.01 48.25 8.17
N GLY A 232 -25.57 47.11 7.66
CA GLY A 232 -24.72 46.14 8.36
C GLY A 232 -25.46 45.17 9.28
N ALA A 233 -26.80 45.26 9.37
CA ALA A 233 -27.59 44.35 10.19
C ALA A 233 -27.47 42.89 9.73
N VAL A 234 -27.44 42.65 8.41
CA VAL A 234 -27.30 41.32 7.82
C VAL A 234 -25.96 40.70 8.21
N TYR A 235 -24.85 41.44 8.04
CA TYR A 235 -23.53 40.94 8.36
C TYR A 235 -23.38 40.60 9.85
N LYS A 236 -23.90 41.43 10.75
CA LYS A 236 -23.89 41.16 12.20
C LYS A 236 -24.65 39.88 12.56
N ASP A 237 -25.80 39.65 11.92
CA ASP A 237 -26.57 38.43 12.15
C ASP A 237 -25.86 37.19 11.57
N ILE A 238 -25.23 37.30 10.39
CA ILE A 238 -24.41 36.24 9.81
C ILE A 238 -23.24 35.89 10.73
N GLU A 239 -22.52 36.89 11.23
CA GLU A 239 -21.39 36.73 12.15
C GLU A 239 -21.83 35.97 13.41
N LYS A 240 -22.95 36.38 14.00
CA LYS A 240 -23.51 35.73 15.20
C LYS A 240 -24.03 34.32 14.93
N SER A 241 -24.65 34.09 13.77
CA SER A 241 -25.37 32.84 13.49
C SER A 241 -24.49 31.75 12.90
N PHE A 242 -23.46 32.11 12.13
CA PHE A 242 -22.75 31.16 11.26
C PHE A 242 -21.24 31.15 11.46
N PHE A 243 -20.57 32.26 11.77
CA PHE A 243 -19.09 32.30 11.73
C PHE A 243 -18.41 31.35 12.71
N GLY A 244 -19.03 31.07 13.87
CA GLY A 244 -18.52 30.05 14.80
C GLY A 244 -18.37 28.67 14.14
N ARG A 245 -19.24 28.31 13.19
CA ARG A 245 -19.21 27.03 12.46
C ARG A 245 -18.26 27.03 11.26
N LEU A 246 -17.63 28.15 10.94
CA LEU A 246 -16.68 28.25 9.83
C LEU A 246 -15.23 28.20 10.32
N ARG A 247 -15.01 28.43 11.62
CA ARG A 247 -13.71 28.26 12.28
C ARG A 247 -13.53 26.79 12.62
N ARG A 248 -13.22 25.98 11.61
CA ARG A 248 -13.11 24.52 11.73
C ARG A 248 -11.81 23.99 11.17
N MET A 249 -11.33 22.91 11.76
CA MET A 249 -10.32 22.03 11.20
C MET A 249 -11.04 20.79 10.66
N GLU A 250 -10.81 20.43 9.41
CA GLU A 250 -11.25 19.16 8.85
C GLU A 250 -10.08 18.19 8.85
N LEU A 251 -10.29 16.98 9.37
CA LEU A 251 -9.32 15.90 9.30
C LEU A 251 -9.85 14.87 8.31
N THR A 252 -9.13 14.68 7.21
CA THR A 252 -9.31 13.51 6.35
C THR A 252 -8.34 12.43 6.80
N VAL A 253 -8.89 11.35 7.35
CA VAL A 253 -8.14 10.17 7.76
C VAL A 253 -8.24 9.14 6.64
N GLU A 254 -7.11 8.85 6.01
CA GLU A 254 -6.98 7.81 5.00
C GLU A 254 -6.49 6.54 5.69
N ALA A 255 -7.28 5.48 5.56
CA ALA A 255 -6.95 4.15 6.05
C ALA A 255 -7.17 3.13 4.94
N GLU A 256 -6.49 2.00 5.01
CA GLU A 256 -6.83 0.86 4.15
C GLU A 256 -8.22 0.33 4.56
N SER A 257 -9.12 0.12 3.58
CA SER A 257 -10.54 -0.22 3.79
C SER A 257 -10.70 -1.43 4.70
N GLN A 258 -11.55 -1.35 5.72
CA GLN A 258 -11.81 -2.41 6.71
C GLN A 258 -12.39 -3.75 6.18
N ILE A 259 -12.48 -4.01 4.88
CA ILE A 259 -12.69 -5.40 4.39
C ILE A 259 -11.45 -6.28 4.69
N LEU A 260 -10.40 -5.69 5.26
CA LEU A 260 -9.02 -6.04 5.05
C LEU A 260 -8.20 -6.07 6.36
N SER A 261 -8.82 -6.40 7.48
CA SER A 261 -8.15 -6.52 8.78
C SER A 261 -8.39 -7.90 9.39
N THR A 262 -8.13 -8.95 8.62
CA THR A 262 -7.81 -10.24 9.22
C THR A 262 -6.31 -10.20 9.52
N ASP A 263 -5.93 -10.50 10.78
CA ASP A 263 -4.53 -10.81 11.12
C ASP A 263 -3.97 -11.70 9.99
N LYS A 264 -2.85 -11.31 9.38
CA LYS A 264 -2.28 -12.03 8.24
C LYS A 264 -2.13 -13.52 8.56
N ALA A 265 -1.78 -13.86 9.81
CA ALA A 265 -1.70 -15.24 10.27
C ALA A 265 -3.08 -15.93 10.28
N LEU A 266 -4.10 -15.24 10.81
CA LEU A 266 -5.49 -15.73 10.82
C LEU A 266 -6.06 -15.87 9.41
N LEU A 267 -5.70 -14.98 8.47
CA LEU A 267 -6.15 -15.06 7.09
C LEU A 267 -5.54 -16.25 6.36
N ILE A 268 -4.24 -16.46 6.56
CA ILE A 268 -3.53 -17.64 6.07
C ILE A 268 -4.16 -18.90 6.67
N GLU A 269 -4.40 -18.93 7.98
CA GLU A 269 -5.08 -20.05 8.66
C GLU A 269 -6.48 -20.32 8.08
N GLN A 270 -7.27 -19.27 7.84
CA GLN A 270 -8.61 -19.39 7.29
C GLN A 270 -8.59 -19.91 5.84
N ILE A 271 -7.61 -19.52 5.03
CA ILE A 271 -7.43 -20.05 3.67
C ILE A 271 -7.19 -21.55 3.67
N TYR A 272 -6.39 -22.06 4.62
CA TYR A 272 -6.09 -23.49 4.69
C TYR A 272 -7.19 -24.32 5.35
N ASN A 273 -7.97 -23.73 6.27
CA ASN A 273 -8.98 -24.45 7.05
C ASN A 273 -10.41 -24.35 6.48
N GLU A 274 -10.79 -23.18 5.96
CA GLU A 274 -12.16 -22.85 5.52
C GLU A 274 -12.15 -21.99 4.24
N PRO A 275 -11.49 -22.43 3.15
CA PRO A 275 -11.29 -21.64 1.93
C PRO A 275 -12.61 -21.15 1.31
N GLU A 276 -13.69 -21.92 1.44
CA GLU A 276 -15.02 -21.58 0.92
C GLU A 276 -15.67 -20.36 1.59
N LYS A 277 -15.16 -19.96 2.76
CA LYS A 277 -15.61 -18.76 3.49
C LYS A 277 -14.73 -17.54 3.25
N VAL A 278 -13.61 -17.70 2.53
CA VAL A 278 -12.66 -16.63 2.25
C VAL A 278 -13.08 -15.87 1.00
N SER A 279 -13.08 -14.53 1.07
CA SER A 279 -13.45 -13.69 -0.06
C SER A 279 -12.39 -13.75 -1.18
N LEU A 280 -12.78 -13.51 -2.43
CA LEU A 280 -11.82 -13.43 -3.54
C LEU A 280 -10.73 -12.37 -3.28
N THR A 281 -11.09 -11.22 -2.72
CA THR A 281 -10.15 -10.15 -2.38
C THR A 281 -9.12 -10.60 -1.34
N ASP A 282 -9.53 -11.42 -0.36
CA ASP A 282 -8.65 -11.95 0.67
C ASP A 282 -7.67 -13.01 0.14
N PHE A 283 -8.10 -13.83 -0.82
CA PHE A 283 -7.19 -14.70 -1.56
C PHE A 283 -6.13 -13.90 -2.31
N LEU A 284 -6.52 -12.88 -3.07
CA LEU A 284 -5.59 -12.06 -3.87
C LEU A 284 -4.60 -11.29 -3.00
N ARG A 285 -5.09 -10.76 -1.88
CA ARG A 285 -4.26 -10.16 -0.83
C ARG A 285 -3.28 -11.16 -0.24
N THR A 286 -3.73 -12.34 0.15
CA THR A 286 -2.84 -13.34 0.75
C THR A 286 -1.77 -13.76 -0.23
N ALA A 287 -2.14 -13.95 -1.51
CA ALA A 287 -1.18 -14.26 -2.56
C ALA A 287 -0.12 -13.16 -2.75
N SER A 288 -0.48 -11.89 -2.53
CA SER A 288 0.47 -10.77 -2.59
C SER A 288 1.55 -10.78 -1.50
N LEU A 289 1.37 -11.59 -0.44
CA LEU A 289 2.38 -11.79 0.61
C LEU A 289 3.51 -12.71 0.14
N TYR A 290 3.29 -13.49 -0.91
CA TYR A 290 4.23 -14.47 -1.44
C TYR A 290 4.83 -14.02 -2.77
N ARG A 291 6.09 -14.38 -3.01
CA ARG A 291 6.76 -14.09 -4.28
C ARG A 291 6.20 -15.06 -5.35
N PRO A 292 5.88 -14.59 -6.56
CA PRO A 292 5.52 -15.48 -7.66
C PRO A 292 6.58 -16.57 -7.88
N GLY A 293 6.14 -17.81 -8.06
CA GLY A 293 6.98 -18.99 -8.23
C GLY A 293 7.34 -19.74 -6.93
N THR A 294 6.89 -19.29 -5.76
CA THR A 294 7.01 -20.09 -4.52
C THR A 294 5.83 -21.05 -4.34
N ASP A 295 6.01 -22.09 -3.53
CA ASP A 295 4.95 -23.07 -3.22
C ASP A 295 3.73 -22.40 -2.58
N GLN A 296 3.95 -21.47 -1.65
CA GLN A 296 2.85 -20.75 -0.99
C GLN A 296 2.05 -19.89 -1.98
N TYR A 297 2.71 -19.28 -2.96
CA TYR A 297 2.02 -18.52 -4.01
C TYR A 297 1.13 -19.45 -4.83
N ARG A 298 1.63 -20.63 -5.19
CA ARG A 298 0.87 -21.66 -5.91
C ARG A 298 -0.35 -22.10 -5.10
N GLU A 299 -0.16 -22.53 -3.85
CA GLU A 299 -1.23 -23.05 -2.99
C GLU A 299 -2.39 -22.05 -2.84
N VAL A 300 -2.08 -20.78 -2.56
CA VAL A 300 -3.12 -19.75 -2.40
C VAL A 300 -3.91 -19.55 -3.70
N TYR A 301 -3.23 -19.49 -4.85
CA TYR A 301 -3.92 -19.31 -6.13
C TYR A 301 -4.69 -20.54 -6.58
N GLU A 302 -4.23 -21.76 -6.30
CA GLU A 302 -4.99 -22.98 -6.57
C GLU A 302 -6.26 -23.04 -5.73
N LEU A 303 -6.17 -22.79 -4.41
CA LEU A 303 -7.33 -22.70 -3.52
C LEU A 303 -8.31 -21.62 -4.00
N ALA A 304 -7.80 -20.45 -4.40
CA ALA A 304 -8.61 -19.37 -4.96
C ALA A 304 -9.28 -19.79 -6.27
N ALA A 305 -8.58 -20.50 -7.17
CA ALA A 305 -9.11 -20.96 -8.45
C ALA A 305 -10.20 -22.04 -8.28
N TYR A 306 -10.05 -22.94 -7.29
CA TYR A 306 -11.10 -23.91 -6.96
C TYR A 306 -12.32 -23.25 -6.30
N THR A 307 -12.11 -22.21 -5.48
CA THR A 307 -13.19 -21.49 -4.79
C THR A 307 -13.94 -20.53 -5.72
N TYR A 308 -13.23 -19.88 -6.65
CA TYR A 308 -13.74 -18.87 -7.57
C TYR A 308 -13.45 -19.24 -9.04
N PRO A 309 -14.04 -20.35 -9.55
CA PRO A 309 -13.68 -20.90 -10.85
C PRO A 309 -13.97 -19.96 -12.03
N SER A 310 -14.92 -19.04 -11.89
CA SER A 310 -15.28 -18.05 -12.91
C SER A 310 -14.32 -16.86 -13.00
N CYS A 311 -13.40 -16.70 -12.05
CA CYS A 311 -12.46 -15.57 -12.06
C CYS A 311 -11.23 -15.92 -12.89
N ALA A 312 -11.11 -15.32 -14.08
CA ALA A 312 -10.00 -15.60 -14.98
C ALA A 312 -8.62 -15.27 -14.39
N VAL A 313 -8.50 -14.24 -13.53
CA VAL A 313 -7.22 -13.84 -12.94
C VAL A 313 -6.64 -14.94 -12.03
N VAL A 314 -7.46 -15.51 -11.14
CA VAL A 314 -6.98 -16.59 -10.25
C VAL A 314 -6.65 -17.86 -11.04
N GLN A 315 -7.43 -18.18 -12.07
CA GLN A 315 -7.16 -19.30 -12.96
C GLN A 315 -5.81 -19.15 -13.68
N LEU A 316 -5.56 -17.97 -14.27
CA LEU A 316 -4.32 -17.67 -14.99
C LEU A 316 -3.09 -17.72 -14.08
N ASN A 317 -3.20 -17.22 -12.84
CA ASN A 317 -2.10 -17.23 -11.88
C ASN A 317 -1.87 -18.61 -11.27
N ALA A 318 -2.91 -19.41 -11.03
CA ALA A 318 -2.77 -20.82 -10.64
C ALA A 318 -2.05 -21.61 -11.75
N ALA A 319 -2.44 -21.40 -13.02
CA ALA A 319 -1.78 -22.03 -14.16
C ALA A 319 -0.30 -21.62 -14.29
N ALA A 320 -0.01 -20.32 -14.14
CA ALA A 320 1.36 -19.80 -14.17
C ALA A 320 2.23 -20.38 -13.03
N ALA A 321 1.67 -20.48 -11.82
CA ALA A 321 2.35 -21.06 -10.67
C ALA A 321 2.63 -22.56 -10.87
N ALA A 322 1.68 -23.32 -11.39
CA ALA A 322 1.88 -24.73 -11.75
C ALA A 322 3.00 -24.91 -12.80
N LEU A 323 3.00 -24.10 -13.87
CA LEU A 323 4.08 -24.10 -14.87
C LEU A 323 5.45 -23.84 -14.25
N SER A 324 5.52 -22.92 -13.28
CA SER A 324 6.78 -22.55 -12.64
C SER A 324 7.44 -23.68 -11.84
N GLN A 325 6.64 -24.71 -11.52
CA GLN A 325 7.08 -25.92 -10.83
C GLN A 325 7.20 -27.13 -11.76
N GLY A 326 7.03 -26.95 -13.08
CA GLY A 326 7.08 -28.04 -14.04
C GLY A 326 5.79 -28.85 -14.16
N ASP A 327 4.72 -28.49 -13.45
CA ASP A 327 3.45 -29.22 -13.43
C ASP A 327 2.57 -28.84 -14.62
N LYS A 328 2.83 -29.51 -15.74
CA LYS A 328 2.14 -29.29 -17.02
C LYS A 328 0.67 -29.69 -16.97
N GLU A 329 0.32 -30.70 -16.18
CA GLU A 329 -1.05 -31.22 -16.10
C GLU A 329 -1.96 -30.22 -15.38
N SER A 330 -1.54 -29.73 -14.21
CA SER A 330 -2.29 -28.70 -13.48
C SER A 330 -2.37 -27.39 -14.26
N ALA A 331 -1.28 -26.98 -14.91
CA ALA A 331 -1.29 -25.80 -15.77
C ALA A 331 -2.33 -25.91 -16.88
N ARG A 332 -2.39 -27.07 -17.57
CA ARG A 332 -3.37 -27.33 -18.63
C ARG A 332 -4.80 -27.30 -18.09
N TYR A 333 -5.05 -27.89 -16.92
CA TYR A 333 -6.35 -27.86 -16.27
C TYR A 333 -6.85 -26.42 -16.06
N PHE A 334 -6.03 -25.54 -15.47
CA PHE A 334 -6.41 -24.16 -15.18
C PHE A 334 -6.53 -23.29 -16.44
N PHE A 335 -5.65 -23.47 -17.44
CA PHE A 335 -5.80 -22.75 -18.72
C PHE A 335 -7.08 -23.12 -19.47
N ASN A 336 -7.56 -24.36 -19.35
CA ASN A 336 -8.82 -24.77 -19.96
C ASN A 336 -10.03 -24.05 -19.35
N GLN A 337 -9.93 -23.57 -18.11
CA GLN A 337 -11.03 -22.85 -17.44
C GLN A 337 -11.27 -21.44 -18.02
N VAL A 338 -10.29 -20.85 -18.71
CA VAL A 338 -10.37 -19.44 -19.17
C VAL A 338 -10.70 -19.29 -20.66
N GLY A 339 -11.07 -20.37 -21.36
CA GLY A 339 -11.79 -20.32 -22.63
C GLY A 339 -11.14 -19.51 -23.77
N GLY A 340 -9.80 -19.36 -23.76
CA GLY A 340 -9.07 -18.59 -24.78
C GLY A 340 -8.72 -17.15 -24.40
N ASP A 341 -8.80 -16.78 -23.12
CA ASP A 341 -8.31 -15.50 -22.60
C ASP A 341 -6.90 -15.19 -23.15
N GLN A 342 -6.79 -14.06 -23.82
CA GLN A 342 -5.58 -13.65 -24.51
C GLN A 342 -4.36 -13.56 -23.57
N ARG A 343 -4.58 -13.25 -22.28
CA ARG A 343 -3.53 -13.17 -21.25
C ARG A 343 -2.82 -14.50 -21.02
N ALA A 344 -3.45 -15.63 -21.40
CA ALA A 344 -2.85 -16.95 -21.32
C ALA A 344 -1.79 -17.20 -22.41
N TYR A 345 -1.81 -16.47 -23.53
CA TYR A 345 -1.04 -16.85 -24.73
C TYR A 345 0.45 -17.00 -24.45
N ASN A 346 1.07 -16.10 -23.68
CA ASN A 346 2.48 -16.25 -23.34
C ASN A 346 2.76 -17.59 -22.63
N ASN A 347 1.97 -17.91 -21.60
CA ASN A 347 2.18 -19.09 -20.79
C ASN A 347 1.76 -20.38 -21.50
N LEU A 348 0.77 -20.33 -22.39
CA LEU A 348 0.45 -21.44 -23.31
C LEU A 348 1.61 -21.72 -24.27
N GLY A 349 2.35 -20.69 -24.68
CA GLY A 349 3.60 -20.84 -25.42
C GLY A 349 4.67 -21.56 -24.61
N VAL A 350 4.85 -21.18 -23.33
CA VAL A 350 5.76 -21.87 -22.41
C VAL A 350 5.35 -23.33 -22.21
N LEU A 351 4.08 -23.61 -21.95
CA LEU A 351 3.55 -24.98 -21.81
C LEU A 351 3.84 -25.83 -23.05
N SER A 352 3.60 -25.27 -24.25
CA SER A 352 3.88 -25.96 -25.52
C SER A 352 5.38 -26.26 -25.68
N LEU A 353 6.25 -25.33 -25.28
CA LEU A 353 7.69 -25.54 -25.31
C LEU A 353 8.14 -26.62 -24.31
N MET A 354 7.53 -26.70 -23.13
CA MET A 354 7.76 -27.77 -22.16
C MET A 354 7.20 -29.13 -22.62
N ASP A 355 6.27 -29.13 -23.57
CA ASP A 355 5.78 -30.32 -24.29
C ASP A 355 6.66 -30.70 -25.49
N GLY A 356 7.66 -29.87 -25.83
CA GLY A 356 8.55 -30.06 -26.97
C GLY A 356 7.99 -29.58 -28.32
N ASP A 357 6.82 -28.95 -28.31
CA ASP A 357 6.17 -28.41 -29.50
C ASP A 357 6.60 -26.95 -29.73
N LYS A 358 7.73 -26.79 -30.43
CA LYS A 358 8.33 -25.47 -30.72
C LYS A 358 7.47 -24.65 -31.67
N GLU A 359 6.79 -25.30 -32.62
CA GLU A 359 5.94 -24.66 -33.60
C GLU A 359 4.73 -23.99 -32.94
N THR A 360 4.02 -24.74 -32.08
CA THR A 360 2.88 -24.21 -31.32
C THR A 360 3.33 -23.15 -30.31
N ALA A 361 4.48 -23.35 -29.65
CA ALA A 361 5.06 -22.35 -28.76
C ALA A 361 5.30 -21.02 -29.49
N THR A 362 5.93 -21.07 -30.65
CA THR A 362 6.20 -19.90 -31.51
C THR A 362 4.91 -19.18 -31.91
N SER A 363 3.87 -19.93 -32.30
CA SER A 363 2.55 -19.37 -32.62
C SER A 363 1.97 -18.58 -31.45
N TYR A 364 2.00 -19.14 -30.25
CA TYR A 364 1.51 -18.49 -29.05
C TYR A 364 2.31 -17.26 -28.63
N PHE A 365 3.65 -17.31 -28.73
CA PHE A 365 4.48 -16.13 -28.45
C PHE A 365 4.23 -15.00 -29.46
N HIS A 366 3.94 -15.31 -30.73
CA HIS A 366 3.48 -14.28 -31.67
C HIS A 366 2.12 -13.69 -31.26
N LYS A 367 1.17 -14.51 -30.81
CA LYS A 367 -0.14 -14.03 -30.33
C LYS A 367 -0.03 -13.16 -29.06
N SER A 368 0.99 -13.35 -28.22
CA SER A 368 1.20 -12.54 -27.01
C SER A 368 1.92 -11.21 -27.25
N LEU A 369 2.44 -10.97 -28.47
CA LEU A 369 3.14 -9.71 -28.82
C LEU A 369 2.35 -8.44 -28.48
N PRO A 370 1.03 -8.33 -28.73
CA PRO A 370 0.28 -7.11 -28.40
C PRO A 370 0.19 -6.81 -26.89
N GLN A 371 0.39 -7.81 -26.03
CA GLN A 371 0.23 -7.69 -24.58
C GLN A 371 1.55 -7.41 -23.88
N ASN A 372 2.62 -8.11 -24.26
CA ASN A 372 3.96 -7.91 -23.71
C ASN A 372 5.03 -8.14 -24.79
N PRO A 373 5.28 -7.13 -25.66
CA PRO A 373 6.19 -7.28 -26.80
C PRO A 373 7.62 -7.64 -26.38
N ARG A 374 8.07 -7.18 -25.21
CA ARG A 374 9.43 -7.44 -24.72
C ARG A 374 9.60 -8.90 -24.34
N LEU A 375 8.71 -9.43 -23.51
CA LEU A 375 8.77 -10.83 -23.07
C LEU A 375 8.56 -11.80 -24.25
N ALA A 376 7.58 -11.50 -25.11
CA ALA A 376 7.29 -12.33 -26.29
C ALA A 376 8.49 -12.44 -27.25
N ARG A 377 9.20 -11.32 -27.53
CA ARG A 377 10.41 -11.34 -28.37
C ARG A 377 11.56 -12.12 -27.74
N GLU A 378 11.73 -12.00 -26.43
CA GLU A 378 12.75 -12.76 -25.72
C GLU A 378 12.44 -14.25 -25.75
N ASN A 379 11.18 -14.64 -25.54
CA ASN A 379 10.76 -16.03 -25.63
C ASN A 379 10.96 -16.60 -27.05
N LEU A 380 10.65 -15.83 -28.09
CA LEU A 380 10.94 -16.21 -29.48
C LEU A 380 12.45 -16.39 -29.74
N ARG A 381 13.31 -15.59 -29.11
CA ARG A 381 14.78 -15.77 -29.21
C ARG A 381 15.19 -17.11 -28.58
N ILE A 382 14.68 -17.41 -27.38
CA ILE A 382 14.99 -18.64 -26.65
C ILE A 382 14.56 -19.90 -27.43
N VAL A 383 13.42 -19.88 -28.13
CA VAL A 383 12.96 -21.06 -28.91
C VAL A 383 13.90 -21.39 -30.09
N ASN A 384 14.52 -20.36 -30.66
CA ASN A 384 15.39 -20.45 -31.83
C ASN A 384 16.86 -20.76 -31.50
N GLU A 385 17.22 -20.73 -30.22
CA GLU A 385 18.50 -21.24 -29.68
C GLU A 385 18.40 -22.76 -29.44
#